data_AF-A0A6J1VR81-F1
#
_entry.id   AF-A0A6J1VR81-F1
#
_cell.length_a   1.000
_cell.length_b   1.000
_cell.length_c   1.000
_cell.angle_alpha   90.00
_cell.angle_beta   90.00
_cell.angle_gamma   90.00
#
_symmetry.space_group_name_H-M   'P 1'
#
loop_
_entity.id
_entity.type
_entity.pdbx_description
1 polymer ?
#
loop_
_entity_poly.entity_id
_entity_poly.type
_entity_poly.pdbx_seq_one_letter_code
_entity_poly.pdbx_strand_id
1 'polypeptide(L)'
;MAGGAGNASSIQADPLTVTRMLYGFLIQSNNSWFQAITRPDFKGPLGDEPLQYYIAVSSPVNSTSLVQYVLANLTGTRLGDNITKEHCKDSKDDFYNYMWVRGSPYPNASSPRKPFCVRSTVRRTPASSPAFELQQWGSTEFSTWTESRWKELHGRIFLVASKQLEIITLVLGLVILIVSFVATYFINAKAHVLFSTPGDSETVAY
;
A
#
# COMPACT_ATOMS: atom_id res chain seq x y z
N MET A 1 29.73 14.59 -23.26
CA MET A 1 29.00 14.96 -24.50
C MET A 1 28.97 13.75 -25.43
N ALA A 2 27.89 13.52 -26.17
CA ALA A 2 27.74 12.34 -27.04
C ALA A 2 28.49 12.42 -28.39
N GLY A 3 29.34 13.44 -28.60
CA GLY A 3 30.25 13.53 -29.75
C GLY A 3 29.60 13.81 -31.12
N GLY A 4 28.29 14.10 -31.18
CA GLY A 4 27.59 14.36 -32.44
C GLY A 4 27.90 15.73 -33.05
N ALA A 5 28.29 15.76 -34.33
CA ALA A 5 28.58 16.97 -35.10
C ALA A 5 27.32 17.66 -35.68
N GLY A 6 26.12 17.24 -35.27
CA GLY A 6 24.85 17.78 -35.73
C GLY A 6 24.47 19.10 -35.05
N ASN A 7 23.42 19.76 -35.57
CA ASN A 7 22.93 21.02 -35.04
C ASN A 7 22.26 20.84 -33.66
N ALA A 8 23.05 20.98 -32.59
CA ALA A 8 22.60 20.84 -31.19
C ALA A 8 21.46 21.80 -30.81
N SER A 9 21.29 22.91 -31.52
CA SER A 9 20.21 23.87 -31.28
C SER A 9 18.81 23.31 -31.58
N SER A 10 18.72 22.21 -32.34
CA SER A 10 17.46 21.52 -32.66
C SER A 10 16.91 20.66 -31.52
N ILE A 11 17.71 20.38 -30.48
CA ILE A 11 17.31 19.55 -29.35
C ILE A 11 16.96 20.47 -28.18
N GLN A 12 15.67 20.70 -27.96
CA GLN A 12 15.17 21.48 -26.85
C GLN A 12 14.06 20.73 -26.12
N ALA A 13 14.02 20.85 -24.80
CA ALA A 13 12.98 20.25 -23.99
C ALA A 13 11.70 21.09 -24.10
N ASP A 14 10.61 20.46 -24.53
CA ASP A 14 9.30 21.10 -24.59
C ASP A 14 8.78 21.42 -23.18
N PRO A 15 8.50 22.69 -22.85
CA PRO A 15 8.04 23.09 -21.52
C PRO A 15 6.66 22.51 -21.16
N LEU A 16 5.82 22.19 -22.15
CA LEU A 16 4.53 21.55 -21.92
C LEU A 16 4.72 20.12 -21.37
N THR A 17 5.66 19.37 -21.94
CA THR A 17 6.03 18.03 -21.45
C THR A 17 6.60 18.08 -20.03
N VAL A 18 7.48 19.05 -19.76
CA VAL A 18 8.06 19.26 -18.40
C VAL A 18 6.96 19.56 -17.39
N THR A 19 6.03 20.45 -17.73
CA THR A 19 4.92 20.84 -16.84
C THR A 19 3.98 19.67 -16.57
N ARG A 20 3.65 18.87 -17.58
CA ARG A 20 2.84 17.65 -17.44
C ARG A 20 3.50 16.62 -16.52
N MET A 21 4.81 16.42 -16.65
CA MET A 21 5.57 15.55 -15.75
C MET A 21 5.53 16.07 -14.32
N LEU A 22 5.84 17.35 -14.11
CA LEU A 22 5.88 17.96 -12.79
C LEU A 22 4.52 17.86 -12.09
N TYR A 23 3.44 18.17 -12.81
CA TYR A 23 2.08 18.04 -12.28
C TYR A 23 1.75 16.59 -11.89
N GLY A 24 2.10 15.62 -12.74
CA GLY A 24 1.83 14.22 -12.45
C GLY A 24 2.59 13.68 -11.24
N PHE A 25 3.82 14.12 -11.06
CA PHE A 25 4.69 13.64 -9.98
C PHE A 25 4.45 14.36 -8.65
N LEU A 26 4.13 15.65 -8.66
CA LEU A 26 4.04 16.47 -7.45
C LEU A 26 2.62 16.83 -7.01
N ILE A 27 1.62 16.71 -7.89
CA ILE A 27 0.25 17.12 -7.58
C ILE A 27 -0.68 15.91 -7.66
N GLN A 28 -0.85 15.33 -8.86
CA GLN A 28 -1.83 14.25 -9.07
C GLN A 28 -1.27 13.17 -9.99
N SER A 29 -0.96 12.02 -9.41
CA SER A 29 -0.49 10.85 -10.16
C SER A 29 -1.60 10.25 -11.03
N ASN A 30 -2.86 10.35 -10.60
CA ASN A 30 -4.03 9.90 -11.36
C ASN A 30 -4.47 10.89 -12.46
N ASN A 31 -3.63 11.10 -13.48
CA ASN A 31 -3.95 12.00 -14.60
C ASN A 31 -4.11 11.25 -15.93
N SER A 32 -4.78 11.90 -16.90
CA SER A 32 -5.08 11.31 -18.21
C SER A 32 -3.85 10.88 -18.98
N TRP A 33 -2.72 11.58 -18.80
CA TRP A 33 -1.46 11.29 -19.48
C TRP A 33 -0.76 10.05 -18.90
N PHE A 34 -0.59 9.97 -17.59
CA PHE A 34 -0.04 8.80 -16.90
C PHE A 34 -0.90 7.55 -17.11
N GLN A 35 -2.22 7.69 -17.08
CA GLN A 35 -3.11 6.57 -17.42
C GLN A 35 -3.00 6.12 -18.89
N ALA A 36 -2.55 6.98 -19.81
CA ALA A 36 -2.40 6.63 -21.23
C ALA A 36 -1.11 5.84 -21.50
N ILE A 37 -0.03 6.15 -20.77
CA ILE A 37 1.29 5.53 -20.95
C ILE A 37 1.51 4.29 -20.07
N THR A 38 0.64 4.05 -19.09
CA THR A 38 0.71 2.88 -18.20
C THR A 38 0.02 1.67 -18.81
N ARG A 39 0.36 0.48 -18.31
CA ARG A 39 -0.30 -0.77 -18.72
C ARG A 39 -1.75 -0.80 -18.24
N PRO A 40 -2.66 -1.49 -18.96
CA PRO A 40 -4.05 -1.63 -18.53
C PRO A 40 -4.22 -2.24 -17.14
N ASP A 41 -3.32 -3.15 -16.75
CA ASP A 41 -3.26 -3.88 -15.49
C ASP A 41 -2.32 -3.23 -14.46
N PHE A 42 -1.85 -2.00 -14.70
CA PHE A 42 -0.99 -1.31 -13.77
C PHE A 42 -1.74 -1.03 -12.45
N LYS A 43 -1.43 -1.82 -11.42
CA LYS A 43 -1.94 -1.70 -10.05
C LYS A 43 -1.17 -0.69 -9.19
N GLY A 44 -0.23 0.07 -9.77
CA GLY A 44 0.42 1.14 -9.03
C GLY A 44 -0.61 2.17 -8.58
N PRO A 45 -0.42 2.85 -7.44
CA PRO A 45 -1.34 3.85 -6.92
C PRO A 45 -1.24 5.10 -7.79
N LEU A 46 -1.89 5.07 -8.94
CA LEU A 46 -2.38 6.27 -9.59
C LEU A 46 -3.52 6.77 -8.69
N GLY A 47 -3.15 7.52 -7.66
CA GLY A 47 -4.07 8.11 -6.70
C GLY A 47 -4.23 9.61 -6.93
N ASP A 48 -5.18 10.20 -6.22
CA ASP A 48 -5.35 11.66 -6.23
C ASP A 48 -4.29 12.38 -5.38
N GLU A 49 -3.40 11.63 -4.74
CA GLU A 49 -2.25 12.11 -3.97
C GLU A 49 -0.96 12.12 -4.81
N PRO A 50 0.03 12.95 -4.41
CA PRO A 50 1.36 12.93 -5.00
C PRO A 50 2.07 11.61 -4.75
N LEU A 51 3.01 11.28 -5.64
CA LEU A 51 3.77 10.05 -5.52
C LEU A 51 4.75 10.13 -4.36
N GLN A 52 4.92 9.03 -3.62
CA GLN A 52 5.97 8.89 -2.62
C GLN A 52 7.28 8.43 -3.29
N TYR A 53 8.39 9.07 -2.93
CA TYR A 53 9.72 8.79 -3.49
C TYR A 53 10.64 8.00 -2.54
N TYR A 54 10.11 7.60 -1.38
CA TYR A 54 10.85 6.76 -0.45
C TYR A 54 11.18 5.41 -1.08
N ILE A 55 12.44 4.99 -0.93
CA ILE A 55 12.93 3.70 -1.41
C ILE A 55 12.53 2.67 -0.36
N ALA A 56 11.28 2.21 -0.45
CA ALA A 56 10.73 1.19 0.43
C ALA A 56 11.42 -0.18 0.22
N VAL A 57 11.28 -1.08 1.19
CA VAL A 57 11.76 -2.47 1.07
C VAL A 57 11.04 -3.25 -0.04
N SER A 58 9.80 -2.90 -0.38
CA SER A 58 9.03 -3.55 -1.45
C SER A 58 9.54 -3.12 -2.83
N SER A 59 9.93 -4.09 -3.67
CA SER A 59 10.45 -3.85 -5.01
C SER A 59 9.51 -4.41 -6.09
N PRO A 60 9.28 -3.69 -7.21
CA PRO A 60 9.71 -2.32 -7.48
C PRO A 60 8.79 -1.29 -6.81
N VAL A 61 9.37 -0.17 -6.34
CA VAL A 61 8.57 0.95 -5.83
C VAL A 61 7.76 1.59 -6.97
N ASN A 62 6.63 2.21 -6.59
CA ASN A 62 5.67 2.78 -7.54
C ASN A 62 6.29 3.87 -8.43
N SER A 63 7.14 4.72 -7.85
CA SER A 63 7.88 5.77 -8.54
C SER A 63 8.79 5.22 -9.64
N THR A 64 9.58 4.18 -9.35
CA THR A 64 10.44 3.53 -10.36
C THR A 64 9.63 2.96 -11.52
N SER A 65 8.48 2.34 -11.23
CA SER A 65 7.62 1.79 -12.28
C SER A 65 7.02 2.89 -13.15
N LEU A 66 6.59 4.01 -12.56
CA LEU A 66 6.03 5.13 -13.31
C LEU A 66 7.09 5.85 -14.16
N VAL A 67 8.27 6.09 -13.60
CA VAL A 67 9.42 6.66 -14.32
C VAL A 67 9.80 5.79 -15.51
N GLN A 68 9.75 4.46 -15.38
CA GLN A 68 9.98 3.54 -16.51
C GLN A 68 8.99 3.78 -17.66
N TYR A 69 7.69 3.94 -17.37
CA TYR A 69 6.69 4.21 -18.41
C TYR A 69 6.85 5.60 -19.03
N VAL A 70 7.14 6.62 -18.22
CA VAL A 70 7.39 7.98 -18.70
C VAL A 70 8.59 7.99 -19.63
N LEU A 71 9.70 7.39 -19.21
CA LEU A 71 10.91 7.34 -20.02
C LEU A 71 10.67 6.53 -21.30
N ALA A 72 9.96 5.40 -21.23
CA ALA A 72 9.62 4.60 -22.40
C ALA A 72 8.73 5.37 -23.40
N ASN A 73 7.84 6.24 -22.92
CA ASN A 73 7.03 7.08 -23.79
C ASN A 73 7.80 8.25 -24.42
N LEU A 74 8.79 8.80 -23.71
CA LEU A 74 9.60 9.93 -24.21
C LEU A 74 10.70 9.48 -25.18
N THR A 75 11.31 8.32 -24.96
CA THR A 75 12.42 7.81 -25.78
C THR A 75 12.03 6.66 -26.69
N GLY A 76 10.86 6.06 -26.48
CA GLY A 76 10.39 4.92 -27.26
C GLY A 76 9.63 5.30 -28.52
N THR A 77 9.43 4.30 -29.37
CA THR A 77 8.67 4.42 -30.62
C THR A 77 7.39 3.59 -30.52
N ARG A 78 6.25 4.21 -30.81
CA ARG A 78 4.99 3.48 -30.98
C ARG A 78 5.06 2.59 -32.21
N LEU A 79 4.78 1.30 -32.03
CA LEU A 79 4.60 0.37 -33.14
C LEU A 79 3.22 0.55 -33.76
N GLY A 80 3.10 0.19 -35.04
CA GLY A 80 1.85 0.36 -35.80
C GLY A 80 0.64 -0.32 -35.16
N ASP A 81 -0.55 0.11 -35.57
CA ASP A 81 -1.84 -0.30 -34.99
C ASP A 81 -2.21 -1.77 -35.22
N ASN A 82 -1.42 -2.52 -35.99
CA ASN A 82 -1.66 -3.92 -36.33
C ASN A 82 -1.02 -4.92 -35.35
N ILE A 83 -0.35 -4.44 -34.30
CA ILE A 83 0.30 -5.29 -33.29
C ILE A 83 -0.69 -5.64 -32.18
N THR A 84 -0.90 -6.93 -31.94
CA THR A 84 -1.70 -7.40 -30.81
C THR A 84 -0.91 -7.40 -29.50
N LYS A 85 -1.62 -7.53 -28.37
CA LYS A 85 -1.02 -7.56 -27.04
C LYS A 85 -0.05 -8.74 -26.88
N GLU A 86 -0.38 -9.87 -27.47
CA GLU A 86 0.37 -11.12 -27.44
C GLU A 86 1.68 -10.94 -28.20
N HIS A 87 1.61 -10.44 -29.44
CA HIS A 87 2.80 -10.16 -30.24
C HIS A 87 3.72 -9.10 -29.63
N CYS A 88 3.16 -8.10 -28.94
CA CYS A 88 3.95 -7.11 -28.21
C CYS A 88 4.73 -7.73 -27.04
N LYS A 89 4.18 -8.75 -26.38
CA LYS A 89 4.85 -9.45 -25.26
C LYS A 89 5.84 -10.51 -25.74
N ASP A 90 5.53 -11.18 -26.84
CA ASP A 90 6.34 -12.29 -27.37
C ASP A 90 7.51 -11.82 -28.23
N SER A 91 7.63 -10.52 -28.51
CA SER A 91 8.76 -9.96 -29.25
C SER A 91 10.06 -10.07 -28.44
N LYS A 92 10.88 -11.06 -28.80
CA LYS A 92 12.19 -11.36 -28.18
C LYS A 92 13.34 -10.66 -28.92
N ASP A 93 13.25 -9.36 -29.10
CA ASP A 93 14.42 -8.58 -29.52
C ASP A 93 15.30 -8.28 -28.31
N ASP A 94 16.54 -8.77 -28.31
CA ASP A 94 17.48 -8.61 -27.20
C ASP A 94 17.88 -7.15 -26.95
N PHE A 95 17.70 -6.24 -27.93
CA PHE A 95 18.07 -4.84 -27.80
C PHE A 95 16.97 -3.96 -27.21
N TYR A 96 15.71 -4.35 -27.42
CA TYR A 96 14.57 -3.52 -27.03
C TYR A 96 13.76 -4.14 -25.89
N ASN A 97 12.83 -3.35 -25.39
CA ASN A 97 11.83 -3.74 -24.43
C ASN A 97 10.48 -3.23 -24.92
N TYR A 98 9.49 -4.12 -24.92
CA TYR A 98 8.18 -3.86 -25.48
C TYR A 98 7.16 -3.72 -24.35
N MET A 99 6.39 -2.64 -24.40
CA MET A 99 5.39 -2.33 -23.39
C MET A 99 4.02 -2.12 -24.04
N TRP A 100 3.05 -2.91 -23.61
CA TRP A 100 1.66 -2.75 -24.02
C TRP A 100 0.94 -1.74 -23.12
N VAL A 101 0.66 -0.55 -23.65
CA VAL A 101 0.10 0.58 -22.89
C VAL A 101 -1.36 0.82 -23.23
N ARG A 102 -2.09 1.46 -22.31
CA ARG A 102 -3.55 1.65 -22.40
C ARG A 102 -3.97 2.64 -23.50
N GLY A 103 -3.14 3.63 -23.80
CA GLY A 103 -3.39 4.67 -24.77
C GLY A 103 -4.32 5.78 -24.29
N SER A 104 -4.40 6.86 -25.08
CA SER A 104 -5.20 8.05 -24.75
C SER A 104 -6.70 7.75 -24.85
N PRO A 105 -7.54 8.45 -24.05
CA PRO A 105 -8.98 8.44 -24.27
C PRO A 105 -9.32 8.95 -25.68
N TYR A 106 -10.35 8.37 -26.28
CA TYR A 106 -10.87 8.85 -27.55
C TYR A 106 -11.57 10.21 -27.33
N PRO A 107 -11.49 11.17 -28.26
CA PRO A 107 -12.15 12.47 -28.11
C PRO A 107 -13.67 12.36 -27.92
N ASN A 108 -14.28 11.26 -28.38
CA ASN A 108 -15.67 10.91 -28.11
C ASN A 108 -15.71 9.79 -27.08
N ALA A 109 -16.15 10.10 -25.85
CA ALA A 109 -16.04 9.27 -24.65
C ALA A 109 -16.72 7.88 -24.72
N SER A 110 -17.48 7.58 -25.77
CA SER A 110 -18.24 6.34 -25.92
C SER A 110 -17.41 5.13 -26.38
N SER A 111 -16.16 5.33 -26.84
CA SER A 111 -15.29 4.24 -27.30
C SER A 111 -14.22 3.84 -26.28
N PRO A 112 -13.88 2.54 -26.15
CA PRO A 112 -12.79 2.10 -25.30
C PRO A 112 -11.46 2.72 -25.77
N ARG A 113 -10.54 2.97 -24.83
CA ARG A 113 -9.19 3.45 -25.14
C ARG A 113 -8.52 2.51 -26.13
N LYS A 114 -7.75 3.06 -27.07
CA LYS A 114 -6.99 2.27 -28.05
C LYS A 114 -5.60 1.96 -27.48
N PRO A 115 -5.36 0.73 -26.98
CA PRO A 115 -4.05 0.34 -26.51
C PRO A 115 -3.07 0.20 -27.68
N PHE A 116 -1.78 0.36 -27.40
CA PHE A 116 -0.73 0.19 -28.40
C PHE A 116 0.58 -0.35 -27.77
N CYS A 117 1.47 -0.83 -28.62
CA CYS A 117 2.79 -1.32 -28.21
C CYS A 117 3.84 -0.22 -28.35
N VAL A 118 4.64 -0.01 -27.30
CA VAL A 118 5.79 0.89 -27.29
C VAL A 118 7.06 0.07 -27.29
N ARG A 119 7.93 0.29 -28.28
CA ARG A 119 9.29 -0.25 -28.33
C ARG A 119 10.25 0.79 -27.74
N SER A 120 10.97 0.44 -26.69
CA SER A 120 11.94 1.34 -26.03
C SER A 120 13.19 0.58 -25.60
N THR A 121 14.26 1.29 -25.24
CA THR A 121 15.48 0.70 -24.65
C THR A 121 15.46 0.75 -23.12
N VAL A 122 14.33 1.13 -22.52
CA VAL A 122 14.23 1.37 -21.08
C VAL A 122 14.11 0.05 -20.33
N ARG A 123 15.07 -0.20 -19.45
CA ARG A 123 15.15 -1.39 -18.60
C ARG A 123 15.27 -0.99 -17.13
N ARG A 124 15.00 -1.96 -16.25
CA ARG A 124 15.24 -1.83 -14.81
C ARG A 124 16.40 -2.71 -14.43
N THR A 125 17.26 -2.21 -13.57
CA THR A 125 18.32 -2.97 -12.92
C THR A 125 18.05 -3.00 -11.41
N PRO A 126 18.38 -4.11 -10.73
CA PRO A 126 18.34 -4.12 -9.27
C PRO A 126 19.32 -3.08 -8.72
N ALA A 127 18.88 -2.33 -7.72
CA ALA A 127 19.68 -1.34 -7.03
C ALA A 127 19.72 -1.69 -5.54
N SER A 128 20.57 -2.66 -5.21
CA SER A 128 20.93 -3.03 -3.83
C SER A 128 22.37 -2.60 -3.55
N SER A 129 22.68 -2.30 -2.29
CA SER A 129 24.07 -2.02 -1.94
C SER A 129 24.91 -3.29 -2.08
N PRO A 130 26.12 -3.22 -2.68
CA PRO A 130 27.05 -4.35 -2.75
C PRO A 130 27.41 -4.91 -1.37
N ALA A 131 27.31 -4.12 -0.30
CA ALA A 131 27.49 -4.60 1.08
C ALA A 131 26.62 -5.83 1.38
N PHE A 132 25.38 -5.85 0.86
CA PHE A 132 24.46 -6.96 1.10
C PHE A 132 24.74 -8.17 0.20
N GLU A 133 25.25 -7.94 -1.01
CA GLU A 133 25.65 -9.01 -1.95
C GLU A 133 26.94 -9.71 -1.48
N LEU A 134 27.89 -8.93 -0.97
CA LEU A 134 29.18 -9.41 -0.43
C LEU A 134 29.11 -9.80 1.05
N GLN A 135 27.94 -9.65 1.70
CA GLN A 135 27.73 -9.91 3.14
C GLN A 135 28.64 -9.10 4.08
N GLN A 136 29.07 -7.91 3.66
CA GLN A 136 29.88 -6.98 4.44
C GLN A 136 29.01 -5.97 5.19
N TRP A 137 28.29 -6.41 6.21
CA TRP A 137 27.31 -5.56 6.92
C TRP A 137 27.92 -4.41 7.73
N GLY A 138 29.21 -4.49 8.07
CA GLY A 138 29.97 -3.43 8.74
C GLY A 138 30.79 -2.56 7.78
N SER A 139 30.54 -2.66 6.48
CA SER A 139 31.27 -1.90 5.46
C SER A 139 31.16 -0.39 5.70
N THR A 140 32.29 0.30 5.62
CA THR A 140 32.37 1.78 5.62
C THR A 140 32.37 2.36 4.20
N GLU A 141 32.58 1.53 3.17
CA GLU A 141 32.64 1.93 1.76
C GLU A 141 31.27 1.85 1.08
N PHE A 142 30.58 0.73 1.23
CA PHE A 142 29.23 0.49 0.72
C PHE A 142 28.15 0.81 1.76
N SER A 143 27.01 1.32 1.28
CA SER A 143 25.83 1.64 2.09
C SER A 143 25.26 0.41 2.82
N THR A 144 24.87 0.55 4.09
CA THR A 144 24.33 -0.54 4.91
C THR A 144 22.96 -0.23 5.49
N TRP A 145 22.25 0.76 4.92
CA TRP A 145 20.91 1.15 5.37
C TRP A 145 19.90 0.00 5.24
N THR A 146 19.21 -0.29 6.34
CA THR A 146 18.12 -1.28 6.40
C THR A 146 16.91 -0.66 7.08
N GLU A 147 15.71 -1.01 6.62
CA GLU A 147 14.45 -0.63 7.26
C GLU A 147 14.01 -1.73 8.24
N SER A 148 13.68 -1.35 9.47
CA SER A 148 13.13 -2.27 10.46
C SER A 148 11.78 -2.82 10.02
N ARG A 149 11.42 -4.04 10.44
CA ARG A 149 10.11 -4.62 10.16
C ARG A 149 9.18 -4.44 11.35
N TRP A 150 8.06 -3.78 11.14
CA TRP A 150 6.96 -3.66 12.10
C TRP A 150 5.75 -4.49 11.65
N LYS A 151 4.93 -4.95 12.60
CA LYS A 151 3.70 -5.69 12.31
C LYS A 151 2.54 -4.73 12.00
N GLU A 152 2.23 -3.85 12.94
CA GLU A 152 1.16 -2.86 12.81
C GLU A 152 1.61 -1.54 13.45
N LEU A 153 1.35 -0.43 12.77
CA LEU A 153 1.56 0.92 13.27
C LEU A 153 0.19 1.60 13.33
N HIS A 154 -0.29 1.88 14.53
CA HIS A 154 -1.52 2.66 14.73
C HIS A 154 -1.33 3.62 15.90
N GLY A 155 -1.86 4.82 15.76
CA GLY A 155 -1.96 5.81 16.83
C GLY A 155 -3.42 5.95 17.27
N ARG A 156 -3.67 6.03 18.57
CA ARG A 156 -5.00 6.34 19.11
C ARG A 156 -4.92 7.35 20.24
N ILE A 157 -5.94 8.19 20.33
CA ILE A 157 -6.11 9.18 21.40
C ILE A 157 -7.32 8.75 22.23
N PHE A 158 -7.16 8.71 23.55
CA PHE A 158 -8.24 8.38 24.48
C PHE A 158 -7.99 9.07 25.82
N LEU A 159 -9.07 9.32 26.55
CA LEU A 159 -9.01 9.84 27.91
C LEU A 159 -8.64 8.70 28.87
N VAL A 160 -7.69 8.96 29.76
CA VAL A 160 -7.25 8.03 30.80
C VAL A 160 -7.83 8.48 32.14
N ALA A 161 -8.47 7.57 32.86
CA ALA A 161 -8.98 7.84 34.20
C ALA A 161 -7.83 8.09 35.20
N SER A 162 -8.11 8.79 36.29
CA SER A 162 -7.10 8.96 37.35
C SER A 162 -6.81 7.61 38.04
N LYS A 163 -5.57 7.42 38.49
CA LYS A 163 -5.17 6.20 39.21
C LYS A 163 -5.98 5.94 40.48
N GLN A 164 -6.40 7.01 41.16
CA GLN A 164 -7.28 6.91 42.32
C GLN A 164 -8.64 6.32 41.96
N LEU A 165 -9.23 6.74 40.84
CA LEU A 165 -10.51 6.23 40.38
C LEU A 165 -10.40 4.74 40.00
N GLU A 166 -9.34 4.35 39.27
CA GLU A 166 -9.08 2.94 38.93
C GLU A 166 -9.01 2.06 40.18
N ILE A 167 -8.27 2.50 41.21
CA ILE A 167 -8.13 1.76 42.48
C ILE A 167 -9.46 1.67 43.22
N ILE A 168 -10.20 2.78 43.33
CA ILE A 168 -11.51 2.79 43.99
C ILE A 168 -12.48 1.82 43.29
N THR A 169 -12.52 1.82 41.96
CA THR A 169 -13.38 0.90 41.21
C THR A 169 -13.01 -0.56 41.41
N LEU A 170 -11.73 -0.88 41.48
CA LEU A 170 -11.25 -2.26 41.71
C LEU A 170 -11.61 -2.75 43.11
N VAL A 171 -11.36 -1.93 44.14
CA VAL A 171 -11.67 -2.25 45.54
C VAL A 171 -13.17 -2.43 45.72
N LEU A 172 -13.98 -1.52 45.17
CA LEU A 172 -15.43 -1.60 45.24
C LEU A 172 -15.95 -2.90 44.58
N GLY A 173 -15.40 -3.26 43.42
CA GLY A 173 -15.72 -4.52 42.74
C GLY A 173 -15.41 -5.76 43.60
N LEU A 174 -14.24 -5.80 44.24
CA LEU A 174 -13.86 -6.90 45.15
C LEU A 174 -14.77 -7.00 46.39
N VAL A 175 -15.14 -5.87 46.99
CA VAL A 175 -16.04 -5.85 48.15
C VAL A 175 -17.41 -6.40 47.77
N ILE A 176 -17.98 -5.95 46.65
CA ILE A 176 -19.28 -6.44 46.16
C ILE A 176 -19.21 -7.95 45.87
N LEU A 177 -18.11 -8.43 45.30
CA LEU A 177 -17.90 -9.85 45.03
C LEU A 177 -17.87 -10.69 46.32
N ILE A 178 -17.13 -10.25 47.35
CA ILE A 178 -17.07 -10.99 48.63
C ILE A 178 -18.43 -10.98 49.31
N VAL A 179 -19.09 -9.82 49.35
CA VAL A 179 -20.41 -9.69 49.96
C VAL A 179 -21.43 -10.56 49.25
N SER A 180 -21.41 -10.62 47.91
CA SER A 180 -22.32 -11.49 47.16
C SER A 180 -22.04 -12.96 47.42
N PHE A 181 -20.78 -13.40 47.41
CA PHE A 181 -20.41 -14.79 47.75
C PHE A 181 -20.89 -15.18 49.15
N VAL A 182 -20.65 -14.32 50.14
CA VAL A 182 -21.05 -14.54 51.53
C VAL A 182 -22.58 -14.59 51.64
N ALA A 183 -23.28 -13.63 51.05
CA ALA A 183 -24.74 -13.57 51.07
C ALA A 183 -25.36 -14.81 50.38
N THR A 184 -24.87 -15.17 49.20
CA THR A 184 -25.33 -16.37 48.48
C THR A 184 -25.03 -17.65 49.26
N TYR A 185 -23.85 -17.76 49.89
CA TYR A 185 -23.52 -18.89 50.74
C TYR A 185 -24.51 -19.04 51.90
N PHE A 186 -24.83 -17.95 52.60
CA PHE A 186 -25.78 -17.97 53.71
C PHE A 186 -27.22 -18.26 53.25
N ILE A 187 -27.67 -17.66 52.14
CA ILE A 187 -28.98 -17.94 51.56
C ILE A 187 -29.08 -19.42 51.18
N ASN A 188 -28.05 -19.99 50.55
CA ASN A 188 -28.02 -21.40 50.18
C ASN A 188 -28.01 -22.31 51.42
N ALA A 189 -27.18 -22.01 52.43
CA ALA A 189 -27.12 -22.77 53.67
C ALA A 189 -28.45 -22.74 54.46
N LYS A 190 -29.23 -21.67 54.32
CA LYS A 190 -30.54 -21.50 54.96
C LYS A 190 -31.72 -21.64 53.99
N ALA A 191 -31.49 -22.17 52.78
CA ALA A 191 -32.51 -22.27 51.74
C ALA A 191 -33.74 -23.07 52.21
N HIS A 192 -33.54 -24.14 52.96
CA HIS A 192 -34.64 -24.95 53.50
C HIS A 192 -35.52 -24.20 54.51
N VAL A 193 -35.02 -23.16 55.19
CA VAL A 193 -35.81 -22.31 56.11
C VAL A 193 -36.42 -21.14 55.35
N LEU A 194 -35.66 -20.56 54.42
CA LEU A 194 -36.06 -19.39 53.65
C LEU A 194 -37.11 -19.71 52.58
N PHE A 195 -37.13 -20.96 52.08
CA PHE A 195 -38.01 -21.40 51.00
C PHE A 195 -38.90 -22.58 51.38
N SER A 196 -38.98 -22.97 52.65
CA SER A 196 -39.99 -23.95 53.12
C SER A 196 -41.39 -23.36 53.01
N THR A 197 -42.24 -23.97 52.20
CA THR A 197 -43.68 -23.67 52.11
C THR A 197 -44.37 -24.14 53.39
N PRO A 198 -45.21 -23.32 54.06
CA PRO A 198 -46.02 -23.78 55.18
C PRO A 198 -47.14 -24.68 54.62
N GLY A 199 -46.88 -25.98 54.52
CA GLY A 199 -47.85 -26.93 53.95
C GLY A 199 -47.54 -28.41 54.09
N ASP A 200 -46.28 -28.83 54.24
CA ASP A 200 -45.96 -30.28 54.30
C ASP A 200 -45.78 -30.79 55.73
N SER A 201 -46.68 -30.37 56.61
CA SER A 201 -46.78 -30.90 57.97
C SER A 201 -48.25 -31.07 58.34
N GLU A 202 -48.96 -31.95 57.63
CA GLU A 202 -50.16 -32.68 58.10
C GLU A 202 -50.83 -33.42 56.93
N THR A 203 -50.32 -34.58 56.56
CA THR A 203 -51.05 -35.75 56.03
C THR A 203 -49.98 -36.86 56.01
N VAL A 204 -50.01 -37.95 56.77
CA VAL A 204 -51.01 -39.03 56.83
C VAL A 204 -50.61 -39.94 58.00
N ALA A 205 -51.58 -40.37 58.83
CA ALA A 205 -51.58 -41.69 59.46
C ALA A 205 -53.00 -42.04 59.93
N TYR A 206 -53.72 -42.83 59.13
CA TYR A 206 -54.73 -43.78 59.59
C TYR A 206 -54.15 -45.19 59.40
#